data_AF-A0A8S9RG06-F1
#
_entry.id   AF-A0A8S9RG06-F1
#
_cell.length_a   1.000
_cell.length_b   1.000
_cell.length_c   1.000
_cell.angle_alpha   90.00
_cell.angle_beta   90.00
_cell.angle_gamma   90.00
#
_symmetry.space_group_name_H-M   'P 1'
#
loop_
_entity.id
_entity.type
_entity.pdbx_description
1 polymer ?
#
loop_
_entity_poly.entity_id
_entity_poly.type
_entity_poly.pdbx_seq_one_letter_code
_entity_poly.pdbx_strand_id
1 'polypeptide(L)'
;MFESKDDGCYVKEAVEKIHNEHYTSCLDLWVSFIAANVQGNDLQSLLYTVIQVINGVATLFIGPRYLLLRVKCIQWLNHLSRASGIFIPIASLVLDMLEYKTTNDGEKQKKKLEAVSTVKLPKNWLKSQNFQEQCIFSVIELLANHFAQWSFHISFPELATISIMRLKKFNERSTMEGLKRVVKRFIEQVELNIEFVQMKRDEAAFSPNDQQAIETFLQLEKRSKTAPYTQYYQNIVDKGLGTKVKK
;
A
#
# COMPACT_ATOMS: atom_id res chain seq x y z
N MET A 1 16.16 -2.31 -42.72
CA MET A 1 15.11 -1.48 -42.10
C MET A 1 13.89 -2.37 -41.88
N PHE A 2 13.96 -3.28 -40.91
CA PHE A 2 12.89 -4.19 -40.54
C PHE A 2 12.96 -4.34 -39.02
N GLU A 3 12.16 -3.57 -38.30
CA GLU A 3 11.78 -3.77 -36.90
C GLU A 3 10.90 -2.58 -36.48
N SER A 4 9.70 -2.84 -35.95
CA SER A 4 8.91 -1.97 -35.05
C SER A 4 7.41 -2.27 -35.03
N LYS A 5 6.85 -3.01 -36.00
CA LYS A 5 5.40 -3.27 -36.03
C LYS A 5 4.95 -4.49 -35.22
N ASP A 6 5.75 -5.55 -35.15
CA ASP A 6 5.35 -6.80 -34.47
C ASP A 6 5.49 -6.72 -32.95
N ASP A 7 6.54 -6.08 -32.42
CA ASP A 7 6.75 -5.94 -30.97
C ASP A 7 5.59 -5.21 -30.27
N GLY A 8 4.97 -4.23 -30.93
CA GLY A 8 3.82 -3.50 -30.40
C GLY A 8 2.56 -4.37 -30.26
N CYS A 9 2.40 -5.39 -31.11
CA CYS A 9 1.28 -6.32 -31.05
C CYS A 9 1.47 -7.33 -29.89
N TYR A 10 2.67 -7.91 -29.76
CA TYR A 10 3.00 -8.84 -28.69
C TYR A 10 2.94 -8.19 -27.31
N VAL A 11 3.44 -6.96 -27.15
CA VAL A 11 3.34 -6.22 -25.88
C VAL A 11 1.88 -5.97 -25.52
N LYS A 12 1.03 -5.63 -26.51
CA LYS A 12 -0.40 -5.40 -26.27
C LYS A 12 -1.11 -6.68 -25.86
N GLU A 13 -0.85 -7.80 -26.52
CA GLU A 13 -1.41 -9.12 -26.15
C GLU A 13 -0.91 -9.61 -24.78
N ALA A 14 0.35 -9.39 -24.45
CA ALA A 14 0.92 -9.71 -23.14
C ALA A 14 0.28 -8.86 -22.03
N VAL A 15 0.15 -7.54 -22.24
CA VAL A 15 -0.60 -6.63 -21.36
C VAL A 15 -2.05 -7.08 -21.21
N GLU A 16 -2.65 -7.62 -22.27
CA GLU A 16 -4.00 -8.14 -22.22
C GLU A 16 -4.14 -9.39 -21.35
N LYS A 17 -3.15 -10.29 -21.37
CA LYS A 17 -3.10 -11.48 -20.51
C LYS A 17 -2.84 -11.15 -19.04
N ILE A 18 -2.02 -10.14 -18.74
CA ILE A 18 -1.63 -9.78 -17.37
C ILE A 18 -2.79 -9.19 -16.55
N HIS A 19 -3.75 -8.52 -17.20
CA HIS A 19 -4.92 -7.97 -16.50
C HIS A 19 -6.12 -8.93 -16.49
N ASN A 20 -5.93 -10.20 -16.83
CA ASN A 20 -6.97 -11.23 -16.71
C ASN A 20 -7.10 -11.67 -15.24
N GLU A 21 -8.33 -11.96 -14.81
CA GLU A 21 -8.65 -12.51 -13.49
C GLU A 21 -7.77 -13.74 -13.16
N HIS A 22 -7.54 -14.63 -14.13
CA HIS A 22 -6.70 -15.82 -13.95
C HIS A 22 -5.26 -15.47 -13.54
N TYR A 23 -4.67 -14.43 -14.15
CA TYR A 23 -3.32 -13.99 -13.80
C TYR A 23 -3.29 -13.48 -12.36
N THR A 24 -4.28 -12.67 -11.97
CA THR A 24 -4.38 -12.17 -10.59
C THR A 24 -4.59 -13.29 -9.58
N SER A 25 -5.39 -14.31 -9.89
CA SER A 25 -5.58 -15.50 -9.04
C SER A 25 -4.29 -16.32 -8.90
N CYS A 26 -3.52 -16.49 -9.98
CA CYS A 26 -2.23 -17.18 -9.93
C CYS A 26 -1.23 -16.44 -9.04
N LEU A 27 -1.12 -15.12 -9.19
CA LEU A 27 -0.26 -14.32 -8.32
C LEU A 27 -0.72 -14.38 -6.85
N ASP A 28 -2.02 -14.31 -6.59
CA ASP A 28 -2.57 -14.42 -5.24
C ASP A 28 -2.20 -15.76 -4.58
N LEU A 29 -2.26 -16.85 -5.34
CA LEU A 29 -1.85 -18.18 -4.89
C LEU A 29 -0.35 -18.24 -4.57
N TRP A 30 0.51 -17.72 -5.46
CA TRP A 30 1.96 -17.67 -5.22
C TRP A 30 2.32 -16.82 -4.00
N VAL A 31 1.68 -15.65 -3.86
CA VAL A 31 1.88 -14.78 -2.70
C VAL A 31 1.48 -15.49 -1.41
N SER A 32 0.33 -16.17 -1.39
CA SER A 32 -0.15 -16.90 -0.22
C SER A 32 0.75 -18.09 0.12
N PHE A 33 1.20 -18.85 -0.90
CA PHE A 33 2.13 -19.96 -0.73
C PHE A 33 3.45 -19.49 -0.13
N ILE A 34 4.07 -18.45 -0.70
CA ILE A 34 5.33 -17.91 -0.20
C ILE A 34 5.13 -17.37 1.22
N ALA A 35 4.07 -16.59 1.47
CA ALA A 35 3.82 -16.03 2.78
C ALA A 35 3.65 -17.10 3.88
N ALA A 36 3.07 -18.25 3.56
CA ALA A 36 2.94 -19.37 4.49
C ALA A 36 4.23 -20.15 4.73
N ASN A 37 5.17 -20.14 3.77
CA ASN A 37 6.32 -21.04 3.77
C ASN A 37 7.70 -20.35 3.83
N VAL A 38 7.77 -19.02 3.68
CA VAL A 38 9.05 -18.29 3.63
C VAL A 38 9.84 -18.38 4.95
N GLN A 39 9.14 -18.59 6.07
CA GLN A 39 9.77 -18.84 7.36
C GLN A 39 10.18 -20.31 7.44
N GLY A 40 11.47 -20.59 7.39
CA GLY A 40 12.04 -21.94 7.56
C GLY A 40 12.27 -22.75 6.29
N ASN A 41 11.96 -22.20 5.10
CA ASN A 41 12.31 -22.82 3.82
C ASN A 41 13.19 -21.89 2.98
N ASP A 42 13.96 -22.47 2.06
CA ASP A 42 14.79 -21.71 1.11
C ASP A 42 13.95 -21.19 -0.06
N LEU A 43 13.11 -20.18 0.21
CA LEU A 43 12.24 -19.53 -0.78
C LEU A 43 12.66 -18.08 -1.08
N GLN A 44 13.84 -17.65 -0.65
CA GLN A 44 14.26 -16.25 -0.79
C GLN A 44 14.37 -15.82 -2.25
N SER A 45 14.99 -16.63 -3.11
CA SER A 45 15.07 -16.33 -4.55
C SER A 45 13.68 -16.19 -5.18
N LEU A 46 12.76 -17.10 -4.87
CA LEU A 46 11.38 -17.05 -5.36
C LEU A 46 10.62 -15.83 -4.82
N LEU A 47 10.80 -15.50 -3.54
CA LEU A 47 10.24 -14.29 -2.93
C LEU A 47 10.67 -13.04 -3.72
N TYR A 48 11.96 -12.87 -3.96
CA TYR A 48 12.47 -11.71 -4.71
C TYR A 48 11.95 -11.68 -6.15
N THR A 49 11.89 -12.83 -6.83
CA THR A 49 11.29 -12.92 -8.17
C THR A 49 9.83 -12.49 -8.16
N VAL A 50 9.02 -12.96 -7.21
CA VAL A 50 7.61 -12.58 -7.11
C VAL A 50 7.45 -11.10 -6.77
N ILE A 51 8.28 -10.54 -5.89
CA ILE A 51 8.30 -9.09 -5.61
C ILE A 51 8.58 -8.29 -6.89
N GLN A 52 9.57 -8.70 -7.68
CA GLN A 52 9.91 -8.05 -8.96
C GLN A 52 8.75 -8.11 -9.95
N VAL A 53 8.10 -9.28 -10.08
CA VAL A 53 6.92 -9.44 -10.94
C VAL A 53 5.79 -8.51 -10.49
N ILE A 54 5.47 -8.47 -9.19
CA ILE A 54 4.41 -7.60 -8.66
C ILE A 54 4.74 -6.12 -8.89
N ASN A 55 5.98 -5.71 -8.65
CA ASN A 55 6.44 -4.35 -8.93
C ASN A 55 6.30 -4.01 -10.42
N GLY A 56 6.72 -4.92 -11.31
CA GLY A 56 6.57 -4.77 -12.75
C GLY A 56 5.10 -4.62 -13.18
N VAL A 57 4.19 -5.39 -12.60
CA VAL A 57 2.75 -5.24 -12.84
C VAL A 57 2.26 -3.88 -12.34
N ALA A 58 2.63 -3.47 -11.12
CA ALA A 58 2.21 -2.20 -10.56
C ALA A 58 2.70 -1.00 -11.40
N THR A 59 3.93 -1.05 -11.93
CA THR A 59 4.50 0.01 -12.78
C THR A 59 4.02 -0.04 -14.23
N LEU A 60 3.60 -1.20 -14.73
CA LEU A 60 3.00 -1.31 -16.06
C LEU A 60 1.59 -0.69 -16.11
N PHE A 61 0.82 -0.85 -15.02
CA PHE A 61 -0.58 -0.42 -14.96
C PHE A 61 -0.77 0.84 -14.10
N ILE A 62 -0.19 1.99 -14.52
CA ILE A 62 -0.23 3.25 -13.75
C ILE A 62 -1.56 3.99 -13.84
N GLY A 63 -2.33 3.80 -14.92
CA GLY A 63 -3.53 4.58 -15.16
C GLY A 63 -4.65 4.37 -14.12
N PRO A 64 -5.50 5.38 -13.87
CA PRO A 64 -6.58 5.34 -12.87
C PRO A 64 -7.59 4.20 -13.07
N ARG A 65 -7.70 3.68 -14.31
CA ARG A 65 -8.54 2.51 -14.61
C ARG A 65 -8.11 1.23 -13.91
N TYR A 66 -6.84 1.14 -13.52
CA TYR A 66 -6.26 -0.04 -12.90
C TYR A 66 -6.08 0.12 -11.39
N LEU A 67 -6.77 1.09 -10.77
CA LEU A 67 -6.69 1.33 -9.32
C LEU A 67 -6.84 0.04 -8.52
N LEU A 68 -7.84 -0.79 -8.82
CA LEU A 68 -8.08 -2.05 -8.09
C LEU A 68 -6.90 -3.02 -8.20
N LEU A 69 -6.31 -3.16 -9.39
CA LEU A 69 -5.12 -3.99 -9.61
C LEU A 69 -3.93 -3.45 -8.82
N ARG A 70 -3.67 -2.13 -8.88
CA ARG A 70 -2.57 -1.49 -8.13
C ARG A 70 -2.72 -1.70 -6.63
N VAL A 71 -3.93 -1.51 -6.10
CA VAL A 71 -4.25 -1.76 -4.69
C VAL A 71 -3.93 -3.21 -4.34
N LYS A 72 -4.35 -4.18 -5.17
CA LYS A 72 -4.08 -5.60 -4.95
C LYS A 72 -2.58 -5.93 -4.99
N CYS A 73 -1.83 -5.35 -5.94
CA CYS A 73 -0.36 -5.49 -5.99
C CYS A 73 0.29 -5.02 -4.69
N ILE A 74 -0.10 -3.85 -4.19
CA ILE A 74 0.48 -3.28 -2.97
C ILE A 74 0.06 -4.10 -1.73
N GLN A 75 -1.16 -4.65 -1.71
CA GLN A 75 -1.58 -5.60 -0.68
C GLN A 75 -0.71 -6.85 -0.66
N TRP A 76 -0.38 -7.41 -1.83
CA TRP A 76 0.54 -8.55 -1.93
C TRP A 76 1.94 -8.20 -1.43
N LEU A 77 2.49 -7.06 -1.81
CA LEU A 77 3.79 -6.59 -1.31
C LEU A 77 3.80 -6.44 0.21
N ASN A 78 2.76 -5.82 0.77
CA ASN A 78 2.61 -5.71 2.23
C ASN A 78 2.46 -7.09 2.91
N HIS A 79 1.78 -8.04 2.29
CA HIS A 79 1.63 -9.39 2.83
C HIS A 79 2.96 -10.14 2.86
N LEU A 80 3.71 -10.09 1.74
CA LEU A 80 5.04 -10.70 1.63
C LEU A 80 6.03 -10.05 2.61
N SER A 81 5.99 -8.72 2.75
CA SER A 81 6.85 -8.00 3.70
C SER A 81 6.60 -8.46 5.13
N ARG A 82 5.33 -8.56 5.55
CA ARG A 82 4.95 -9.07 6.86
C ARG A 82 5.39 -10.51 7.08
N ALA A 83 5.19 -11.38 6.08
CA ALA A 83 5.48 -12.81 6.21
C ALA A 83 6.98 -13.12 6.22
N SER A 84 7.76 -12.42 5.39
CA SER A 84 9.21 -12.61 5.31
C SER A 84 10.00 -11.86 6.37
N GLY A 85 9.42 -10.81 6.97
CA GLY A 85 10.15 -9.88 7.84
C GLY A 85 11.08 -8.94 7.07
N ILE A 86 11.05 -8.95 5.74
CA ILE A 86 11.88 -8.09 4.89
C ILE A 86 11.12 -6.81 4.56
N PHE A 87 11.82 -5.68 4.64
CA PHE A 87 11.27 -4.40 4.22
C PHE A 87 11.09 -4.35 2.70
N ILE A 88 9.85 -4.11 2.26
CA ILE A 88 9.50 -3.92 0.85
C ILE A 88 8.95 -2.50 0.67
N PRO A 89 9.67 -1.59 0.01
CA PRO A 89 9.22 -0.21 -0.15
C PRO A 89 8.02 -0.11 -1.08
N ILE A 90 6.90 0.41 -0.58
CA ILE A 90 5.67 0.63 -1.38
C ILE A 90 5.32 2.11 -1.58
N ALA A 91 6.03 3.02 -0.92
CA ALA A 91 5.62 4.42 -0.78
C ALA A 91 5.41 5.11 -2.13
N SER A 92 6.32 4.94 -3.09
CA SER A 92 6.17 5.49 -4.45
C SER A 92 4.90 4.97 -5.13
N LEU A 93 4.73 3.64 -5.18
CA LEU A 93 3.59 2.98 -5.81
C LEU A 93 2.25 3.46 -5.24
N VAL A 94 2.18 3.65 -3.93
CA VAL A 94 0.98 4.12 -3.26
C VAL A 94 0.73 5.60 -3.55
N LEU A 95 1.73 6.45 -3.34
CA LEU A 95 1.57 7.91 -3.40
C LEU A 95 1.26 8.41 -4.81
N ASP A 96 1.69 7.70 -5.85
CA ASP A 96 1.35 8.04 -7.23
C ASP A 96 -0.17 7.97 -7.51
N MET A 97 -0.93 7.20 -6.71
CA MET A 97 -2.39 7.16 -6.82
C MET A 97 -3.06 8.47 -6.38
N LEU A 98 -2.36 9.33 -5.63
CA LEU A 98 -2.84 10.67 -5.27
C LEU A 98 -2.73 11.67 -6.43
N GLU A 99 -1.97 11.36 -7.48
CA GLU A 99 -1.74 12.24 -8.62
C GLU A 99 -2.77 12.06 -9.75
N TYR A 100 -3.74 11.15 -9.56
CA TYR A 100 -4.83 10.95 -10.51
C TYR A 100 -5.68 12.20 -10.61
N LYS A 101 -5.53 12.90 -11.74
CA LYS A 101 -6.37 14.04 -12.11
C LYS A 101 -7.83 13.62 -12.15
N THR A 102 -8.65 14.26 -11.33
CA THR A 102 -10.10 14.18 -11.45
C THR A 102 -10.71 15.55 -11.44
N THR A 103 -11.79 15.67 -12.20
CA THR A 103 -12.66 16.83 -12.17
C THR A 103 -13.42 16.83 -10.86
N ASN A 104 -13.31 17.91 -10.07
CA ASN A 104 -14.08 18.09 -8.83
C ASN A 104 -15.59 18.28 -9.09
N ASP A 105 -15.99 18.39 -10.36
CA ASP A 105 -17.38 18.62 -10.79
C ASP A 105 -18.18 17.33 -10.98
N GLY A 106 -17.62 16.18 -10.64
CA GLY A 106 -18.28 14.89 -10.82
C GLY A 106 -19.34 14.61 -9.77
N GLU A 107 -20.60 14.42 -10.18
CA GLU A 107 -21.69 14.01 -9.30
C GLU A 107 -21.37 12.70 -8.55
N LYS A 108 -21.79 12.61 -7.28
CA LYS A 108 -21.74 11.35 -6.53
C LYS A 108 -22.60 10.30 -7.22
N GLN A 109 -21.97 9.25 -7.71
CA GLN A 109 -22.73 8.14 -8.32
C GLN A 109 -23.39 7.33 -7.21
N LYS A 110 -24.74 7.25 -7.24
CA LYS A 110 -25.54 6.44 -6.29
C LYS A 110 -25.29 4.95 -6.42
N LYS A 111 -24.84 4.49 -7.60
CA LYS A 111 -24.55 3.08 -7.84
C LYS A 111 -23.21 2.74 -7.17
N LYS A 112 -23.27 2.00 -6.06
CA LYS A 112 -22.10 1.33 -5.49
C LYS A 112 -21.48 0.51 -6.61
N LEU A 113 -20.16 0.61 -6.81
CA LEU A 113 -19.45 -0.27 -7.73
C LEU A 113 -19.85 -1.70 -7.29
N GLU A 114 -20.67 -2.37 -8.08
CA GLU A 114 -20.92 -3.79 -7.84
C GLU A 114 -19.57 -4.49 -7.88
N ALA A 115 -19.46 -5.69 -7.30
CA ALA A 115 -18.22 -6.45 -7.32
C ALA A 115 -17.94 -6.89 -8.77
N VAL A 116 -17.53 -5.92 -9.58
CA VAL A 116 -17.13 -6.08 -10.96
C VAL A 116 -15.79 -6.78 -10.83
N SER A 117 -15.80 -8.06 -11.13
CA SER A 117 -14.64 -8.95 -11.21
C SER A 117 -13.58 -8.43 -12.20
N THR A 118 -13.92 -7.40 -12.98
CA THR A 118 -13.03 -6.78 -13.94
C THR A 118 -11.92 -5.98 -13.26
N VAL A 119 -10.69 -6.38 -13.57
CA VAL A 119 -9.43 -5.69 -13.22
C VAL A 119 -9.39 -4.21 -13.67
N LYS A 120 -10.32 -3.78 -14.52
CA LYS A 120 -10.46 -2.42 -15.06
C LYS A 120 -11.74 -1.73 -14.59
N LEU A 121 -11.59 -0.53 -14.04
CA LEU A 121 -12.70 0.34 -13.71
C LEU A 121 -13.38 0.94 -14.96
N PRO A 122 -14.72 1.08 -14.96
CA PRO A 122 -15.47 1.79 -16.00
C PRO A 122 -15.02 3.25 -16.15
N LYS A 123 -14.92 3.74 -17.41
CA LYS A 123 -14.42 5.11 -17.70
C LYS A 123 -15.27 6.21 -17.07
N ASN A 124 -16.59 6.01 -17.02
CA ASN A 124 -17.54 6.94 -16.40
C ASN A 124 -17.35 7.06 -14.89
N TRP A 125 -16.78 6.04 -14.24
CA TRP A 125 -16.55 6.06 -12.79
C TRP A 125 -15.35 6.92 -12.41
N LEU A 126 -14.34 7.03 -13.28
CA LEU A 126 -13.08 7.75 -13.01
C LEU A 126 -13.25 9.25 -12.73
N LYS A 127 -14.33 9.85 -13.24
CA LYS A 127 -14.63 11.27 -13.02
C LYS A 127 -15.48 11.52 -11.78
N SER A 128 -15.97 10.47 -11.12
CA SER A 128 -16.88 10.59 -9.99
C SER A 128 -16.13 10.95 -8.71
N GLN A 129 -16.83 11.65 -7.80
CA GLN A 129 -16.33 11.86 -6.44
C GLN A 129 -16.03 10.53 -5.71
N ASN A 130 -16.80 9.47 -5.98
CA ASN A 130 -16.59 8.15 -5.38
C ASN A 130 -15.22 7.56 -5.76
N PHE A 131 -14.72 7.80 -6.98
CA PHE A 131 -13.39 7.35 -7.39
C PHE A 131 -12.30 8.05 -6.57
N GLN A 132 -12.40 9.37 -6.39
CA GLN A 132 -11.46 10.13 -5.57
C GLN A 132 -11.44 9.68 -4.11
N GLU A 133 -12.63 9.50 -3.52
CA GLU A 133 -12.76 8.98 -2.16
C GLU A 133 -12.08 7.60 -2.05
N GLN A 134 -12.31 6.71 -3.01
CA GLN A 134 -11.69 5.38 -3.02
C GLN A 134 -10.17 5.40 -3.22
N CYS A 135 -9.63 6.28 -4.08
CA CYS A 135 -8.19 6.45 -4.22
C CYS A 135 -7.55 6.81 -2.87
N ILE A 136 -8.10 7.82 -2.20
CA ILE A 136 -7.54 8.33 -0.94
C ILE A 136 -7.70 7.29 0.17
N PHE A 137 -8.87 6.66 0.31
CA PHE A 137 -9.04 5.61 1.30
C PHE A 137 -8.10 4.43 1.07
N SER A 138 -7.91 4.02 -0.19
CA SER A 138 -6.95 2.96 -0.52
C SER A 138 -5.52 3.36 -0.16
N VAL A 139 -5.10 4.59 -0.47
CA VAL A 139 -3.78 5.11 -0.10
C VAL A 139 -3.56 5.04 1.42
N ILE A 140 -4.53 5.52 2.19
CA ILE A 140 -4.45 5.52 3.66
C ILE A 140 -4.42 4.10 4.21
N GLU A 141 -5.28 3.19 3.72
CA GLU A 141 -5.32 1.80 4.17
C GLU A 141 -3.99 1.07 3.89
N LEU A 142 -3.44 1.25 2.69
CA LEU A 142 -2.19 0.59 2.28
C LEU A 142 -0.97 1.12 3.05
N LEU A 143 -0.87 2.44 3.25
CA LEU A 143 0.21 3.03 4.06
C LEU A 143 0.05 2.69 5.53
N ALA A 144 -1.17 2.71 6.09
CA ALA A 144 -1.42 2.32 7.47
C ALA A 144 -0.99 0.88 7.73
N ASN A 145 -1.35 -0.05 6.83
CA ASN A 145 -0.92 -1.44 6.89
C ASN A 145 0.60 -1.58 6.82
N HIS A 146 1.25 -0.84 5.93
CA HIS A 146 2.70 -0.85 5.79
C HIS A 146 3.40 -0.33 7.05
N PHE A 147 3.04 0.87 7.50
CA PHE A 147 3.63 1.48 8.68
C PHE A 147 3.37 0.70 9.96
N ALA A 148 2.22 0.04 10.11
CA ALA A 148 1.95 -0.79 11.27
C ALA A 148 2.92 -1.98 11.40
N GLN A 149 3.50 -2.44 10.29
CA GLN A 149 4.52 -3.50 10.32
C GLN A 149 5.86 -2.99 10.87
N TRP A 150 6.16 -1.72 10.60
CA TRP A 150 7.46 -1.09 10.87
C TRP A 150 7.41 -0.06 12.01
N SER A 151 6.25 0.13 12.67
CA SER A 151 6.02 1.22 13.64
C SER A 151 6.88 1.17 14.88
N PHE A 152 7.53 0.04 15.14
CA PHE A 152 8.45 -0.18 16.27
C PHE A 152 9.90 -0.38 15.80
N HIS A 153 10.17 -0.24 14.51
CA HIS A 153 11.52 -0.38 13.98
C HIS A 153 12.31 0.92 14.20
N ILE A 154 13.61 0.81 14.52
CA ILE A 154 14.47 1.98 14.81
C ILE A 154 14.54 3.00 13.64
N SER A 155 14.38 2.52 12.40
CA SER A 155 14.37 3.33 11.18
C SER A 155 12.98 3.86 10.77
N PHE A 156 11.96 3.71 11.61
CA PHE A 156 10.61 4.18 11.29
C PHE A 156 10.54 5.68 10.96
N PRO A 157 11.23 6.59 11.68
CA PRO A 157 11.26 8.02 11.35
C PRO A 157 11.66 8.28 9.89
N GLU A 158 12.74 7.66 9.43
CA GLU A 158 13.26 7.83 8.07
C GLU A 158 12.31 7.21 7.04
N LEU A 159 11.79 6.01 7.32
CA LEU A 159 10.88 5.27 6.45
C LEU A 159 9.60 6.06 6.17
N ALA A 160 9.03 6.71 7.19
CA ALA A 160 7.77 7.44 7.07
C ALA A 160 7.93 8.83 6.43
N THR A 161 9.13 9.44 6.51
CA THR A 161 9.38 10.85 6.17
C THR A 161 8.86 11.26 4.80
N ILE A 162 9.25 10.54 3.73
CA ILE A 162 8.87 10.90 2.36
C ILE A 162 7.36 10.80 2.14
N SER A 163 6.72 9.81 2.76
CA SER A 163 5.28 9.63 2.66
C SER A 163 4.53 10.77 3.33
N ILE A 164 4.97 11.18 4.52
CA ILE A 164 4.37 12.32 5.24
C ILE A 164 4.54 13.61 4.48
N MET A 165 5.73 13.86 3.92
CA MET A 165 5.98 15.05 3.10
C MET A 165 5.03 15.10 1.88
N ARG A 166 4.87 13.99 1.13
CA ARG A 166 3.97 13.96 -0.03
C ARG A 166 2.49 14.09 0.38
N LEU A 167 2.09 13.49 1.50
CA LEU A 167 0.72 13.58 2.02
C LEU A 167 0.38 15.00 2.50
N LYS A 168 1.30 15.70 3.17
CA LYS A 168 1.13 17.11 3.55
C LYS A 168 0.92 17.99 2.32
N LYS A 169 1.79 17.84 1.32
CA LYS A 169 1.68 18.55 0.04
C LYS A 169 0.36 18.27 -0.69
N PHE A 170 -0.12 17.03 -0.64
CA PHE A 170 -1.44 16.68 -1.18
C PHE A 170 -2.57 17.36 -0.40
N ASN A 171 -2.50 17.33 0.93
CA ASN A 171 -3.52 17.91 1.81
C ASN A 171 -3.66 19.44 1.66
N GLU A 172 -2.55 20.14 1.42
CA GLU A 172 -2.53 21.59 1.12
C GLU A 172 -3.21 21.94 -0.20
N ARG A 173 -3.05 21.08 -1.22
CA ARG A 173 -3.59 21.29 -2.57
C ARG A 173 -5.03 20.84 -2.73
N SER A 174 -5.47 19.90 -1.91
CA SER A 174 -6.82 19.35 -1.98
C SER A 174 -7.86 20.40 -1.55
N THR A 175 -8.99 20.43 -2.25
CA THR A 175 -10.15 21.28 -1.94
C THR A 175 -11.27 20.50 -1.24
N MET A 176 -11.12 19.18 -1.08
CA MET A 176 -12.15 18.29 -0.55
C MET A 176 -12.03 18.16 0.97
N GLU A 177 -12.69 19.05 1.73
CA GLU A 177 -12.57 19.14 3.20
C GLU A 177 -12.84 17.84 3.96
N GLY A 178 -13.75 16.99 3.47
CA GLY A 178 -13.98 15.66 4.06
C GLY A 178 -12.75 14.76 3.98
N LEU A 179 -12.08 14.74 2.83
CA LEU A 179 -10.91 13.89 2.57
C LEU A 179 -9.64 14.47 3.17
N LYS A 180 -9.50 15.80 3.19
CA LYS A 180 -8.42 16.49 3.90
C LYS A 180 -8.37 16.09 5.38
N ARG A 181 -9.52 16.06 6.05
CA ARG A 181 -9.59 15.64 7.46
C ARG A 181 -9.10 14.21 7.67
N VAL A 182 -9.40 13.29 6.74
CA VAL A 182 -8.95 11.90 6.81
C VAL A 182 -7.43 11.81 6.64
N VAL A 183 -6.88 12.49 5.63
CA VAL A 183 -5.44 12.51 5.37
C VAL A 183 -4.69 13.19 6.52
N LYS A 184 -5.18 14.34 7.00
CA LYS A 184 -4.59 15.06 8.13
C LYS A 184 -4.53 14.19 9.39
N ARG A 185 -5.64 13.52 9.73
CA ARG A 185 -5.67 12.60 10.88
C ARG A 185 -4.65 11.47 10.72
N PHE A 186 -4.49 10.92 9.53
CA PHE A 186 -3.47 9.89 9.28
C PHE A 186 -2.05 10.43 9.47
N ILE A 187 -1.76 11.62 8.93
CA ILE A 187 -0.47 12.31 9.11
C ILE A 187 -0.16 12.48 10.60
N GLU A 188 -1.09 13.05 11.37
CA GLU A 188 -0.93 13.27 12.82
C GLU A 188 -0.60 11.98 13.57
N GLN A 189 -1.25 10.86 13.24
CA GLN A 189 -1.00 9.58 13.90
C GLN A 189 0.39 9.01 13.57
N VAL A 190 0.84 9.16 12.33
CA VAL A 190 2.19 8.73 11.94
C VAL A 190 3.24 9.61 12.60
N GLU A 191 3.04 10.93 12.65
CA GLU A 191 3.97 11.87 13.30
C GLU A 191 4.14 11.58 14.80
N LEU A 192 3.04 11.32 15.52
CA LEU A 192 3.11 10.87 16.91
C LEU A 192 3.96 9.60 17.06
N ASN A 193 3.88 8.67 16.10
CA ASN A 193 4.70 7.47 16.13
C ASN A 193 6.17 7.73 15.77
N ILE A 194 6.43 8.68 14.87
CA ILE A 194 7.79 9.15 14.57
C ILE A 194 8.42 9.73 15.84
N GLU A 195 7.71 10.62 16.54
CA GLU A 195 8.19 11.23 17.79
C GLU A 195 8.43 10.16 18.88
N PHE A 196 7.50 9.22 19.04
CA PHE A 196 7.64 8.12 19.98
C PHE A 196 8.89 7.27 19.70
N VAL A 197 9.10 6.87 18.45
CA VAL A 197 10.28 6.07 18.07
C VAL A 197 11.56 6.89 18.21
N GLN A 198 11.55 8.17 17.83
CA GLN A 198 12.70 9.05 17.94
C GLN A 198 13.14 9.21 19.41
N MET A 199 12.20 9.49 20.32
CA MET A 199 12.48 9.58 21.75
C MET A 199 13.13 8.29 22.28
N LYS A 200 12.60 7.13 21.88
CA LYS A 200 13.16 5.83 22.27
C LYS A 200 14.52 5.54 21.65
N ARG A 201 14.77 6.06 20.45
CA ARG A 201 16.06 5.95 19.76
C ARG A 201 17.12 6.81 20.44
N ASP A 202 16.76 7.99 20.93
CA ASP A 202 17.69 8.89 21.64
C ASP A 202 18.13 8.30 22.99
N GLU A 203 17.30 7.45 23.60
CA GLU A 203 17.62 6.67 24.82
C GLU A 203 18.45 5.40 24.54
N ALA A 204 18.60 4.99 23.28
CA ALA A 204 19.24 3.74 22.93
C ALA A 204 20.77 3.82 23.10
N ALA A 205 21.31 3.03 24.02
CA ALA A 205 22.75 2.99 24.33
C ALA A 205 23.55 1.94 23.53
N PHE A 206 22.97 1.35 22.48
CA PHE A 206 23.61 0.31 21.68
C PHE A 206 24.23 0.85 20.38
N SER A 207 25.25 0.16 19.90
CA SER A 207 25.93 0.50 18.65
C SER A 207 25.05 0.18 17.43
N PRO A 208 25.09 0.98 16.34
CA PRO A 208 24.42 0.64 15.08
C PRO A 208 24.86 -0.71 14.47
N ASN A 209 26.00 -1.26 14.88
CA ASN A 209 26.47 -2.58 14.45
C ASN A 209 25.89 -3.74 15.26
N ASP A 210 25.19 -3.47 16.36
CA ASP A 210 24.54 -4.48 17.20
C ASP A 210 23.18 -4.87 16.60
N GLN A 211 23.21 -5.84 15.69
CA GLN A 211 22.01 -6.35 15.01
C GLN A 211 20.98 -6.92 16.00
N GLN A 212 21.43 -7.57 17.06
CA GLN A 212 20.54 -8.17 18.05
C GLN A 212 19.79 -7.09 18.85
N ALA A 213 20.48 -6.01 19.23
CA ALA A 213 19.83 -4.88 19.88
C ALA A 213 18.84 -4.17 18.94
N ILE A 214 19.18 -4.02 17.66
CA ILE A 214 18.27 -3.46 16.65
C ILE A 214 17.00 -4.31 16.49
N GLU A 215 17.13 -5.63 16.40
CA GLU A 215 15.99 -6.55 16.26
C GLU A 215 15.09 -6.55 17.50
N THR A 216 15.68 -6.39 18.69
CA THR A 216 14.95 -6.38 19.96
C THR A 216 14.41 -5.00 20.37
N PHE A 217 14.80 -3.94 19.66
CA PHE A 217 14.30 -2.58 19.85
C PHE A 217 12.77 -2.54 19.85
N LEU A 218 12.20 -1.98 20.92
CA LEU A 218 10.76 -1.80 21.14
C LEU A 218 9.88 -3.06 21.03
N GLN A 219 10.45 -4.27 21.15
CA GLN A 219 9.64 -5.50 21.07
C GLN A 219 8.69 -5.66 22.27
N LEU A 220 9.00 -5.10 23.43
CA LEU A 220 8.12 -5.11 24.59
C LEU A 220 6.88 -4.23 24.36
N GLU A 221 7.09 -3.01 23.87
CA GLU A 221 6.04 -2.06 23.50
C GLU A 221 5.19 -2.58 22.34
N LYS A 222 5.79 -3.29 21.38
CA LYS A 222 5.05 -3.97 20.30
C LYS A 222 4.09 -5.04 20.85
N ARG A 223 4.50 -5.80 21.86
CA ARG A 223 3.69 -6.87 22.47
C ARG A 223 2.53 -6.34 23.30
N SER A 224 2.67 -5.17 23.94
CA SER A 224 1.59 -4.60 24.76
C SER A 224 0.36 -4.20 23.95
N LYS A 225 0.51 -3.94 22.64
CA LYS A 225 -0.54 -3.43 21.74
C LYS A 225 -1.20 -2.13 22.21
N THR A 226 -0.59 -1.43 23.17
CA THR A 226 -1.11 -0.17 23.72
C THR A 226 -0.63 1.06 22.95
N ALA A 227 0.36 0.90 22.07
CA ALA A 227 0.90 2.02 21.30
C ALA A 227 -0.20 2.70 20.47
N PRO A 228 -0.29 4.04 20.47
CA PRO A 228 -1.35 4.78 19.78
C PRO A 228 -1.49 4.40 18.31
N TYR A 229 -0.38 4.23 17.60
CA TYR A 229 -0.41 3.85 16.18
C TYR A 229 -0.99 2.45 15.94
N THR A 230 -0.71 1.50 16.84
CA THR A 230 -1.26 0.13 16.76
C THR A 230 -2.77 0.15 16.91
N GLN A 231 -3.28 0.92 17.89
CA GLN A 231 -4.72 1.09 18.09
C GLN A 231 -5.37 1.83 16.92
N TYR A 232 -4.71 2.85 16.39
CA TYR A 232 -5.19 3.57 15.22
C TYR A 232 -5.31 2.67 14.00
N TYR A 233 -4.29 1.85 13.70
CA TYR A 233 -4.32 0.88 12.62
C TYR A 233 -5.44 -0.16 12.80
N GLN A 234 -5.60 -0.70 14.01
CA GLN A 234 -6.67 -1.66 14.29
C GLN A 234 -8.06 -1.06 13.99
N ASN A 235 -8.29 0.19 14.38
CA ASN A 235 -9.53 0.90 14.06
C ASN A 235 -9.78 1.08 12.55
N ILE A 236 -8.74 1.22 11.74
CA ILE A 236 -8.87 1.26 10.26
C ILE A 236 -9.31 -0.11 9.76
N VAL A 237 -8.65 -1.18 10.22
CA VAL A 237 -8.96 -2.56 9.83
C VAL A 237 -10.40 -2.91 10.20
N ASP A 238 -10.84 -2.59 11.42
CA ASP A 238 -12.18 -2.91 11.91
C ASP A 238 -13.28 -2.18 11.12
N LYS A 239 -13.04 -0.92 10.75
CA LYS A 239 -13.95 -0.17 9.86
C LYS A 239 -14.01 -0.75 8.45
N GLY A 240 -12.86 -1.20 7.93
CA GLY A 240 -12.78 -1.89 6.64
C GLY A 240 -13.58 -3.20 6.64
N LEU A 241 -13.47 -3.99 7.72
CA LEU A 241 -14.21 -5.25 7.90
C LEU A 241 -15.72 -5.02 8.13
N GLY A 242 -16.10 -4.05 8.96
CA GLY A 242 -17.51 -3.70 9.21
C GLY A 242 -18.25 -3.21 7.96
N THR A 243 -17.53 -2.65 6.99
CA THR A 243 -18.08 -2.27 5.68
C THR A 243 -18.24 -3.47 4.73
N LYS A 244 -17.48 -4.57 4.94
CA LYS A 244 -17.57 -5.82 4.18
C LYS A 244 -18.66 -6.77 4.71
N VAL A 245 -18.95 -6.75 6.01
CA VAL A 245 -19.97 -7.62 6.66
C VAL A 245 -21.41 -7.10 6.48
N LYS A 246 -21.61 -5.81 6.21
CA LYS A 246 -22.94 -5.24 5.88
C LYS A 246 -23.34 -5.43 4.40
N LYS A 247 -23.14 -6.63 3.84
CA LYS A 247 -23.64 -7.00 2.51
C LYS A 247 -24.64 -8.12 2.63
#